data_AF-A0A849DVM0-F1
#
_entry.id   AF-A0A849DVM0-F1
#
_cell.length_a   1.000
_cell.length_b   1.000
_cell.length_c   1.000
_cell.angle_alpha   90.00
_cell.angle_beta   90.00
_cell.angle_gamma   90.00
#
_symmetry.space_group_name_H-M   'P 1'
#
loop_
_entity.id
_entity.type
_entity.pdbx_description
1 polymer ?
#
loop_
_entity_poly.entity_id
_entity_poly.type
_entity_poly.pdbx_seq_one_letter_code
_entity_poly.pdbx_strand_id
1 'polypeptide(L)'
;MAGLNDFINDDGSLKSAELDEAVGGTPNSDLMAQARMSLSGIWGMSILGYVLYTVLVMSFSLFVFSSVFFVGVVSGVAGGDMTAATNAMQSVSQIVELLVSGAFTVGFMAFFLGIAQEGEARLELLFVGFRRFWKSFCVYFFYSLFVLLWTLLLIIPGIIATFRYAMAFFIIADDEDCGALEAIRRSKEMMAGNKWKFFCLHWRFFGWALLAVFFTFGIGFLWLVPYMQTAFAKFYEDVK
;
A
#
# COMPACT_ATOMS: atom_id res chain seq x y z
N MET A 1 -10.52 -9.44 -36.83
CA MET A 1 -10.01 -8.09 -36.54
C MET A 1 -11.17 -7.14 -36.74
N ALA A 2 -11.78 -6.66 -35.65
CA ALA A 2 -12.84 -5.66 -35.74
C ALA A 2 -12.26 -4.34 -36.30
N GLY A 3 -13.00 -3.67 -37.17
CA GLY A 3 -12.56 -2.43 -37.81
C GLY A 3 -12.81 -1.23 -36.92
N LEU A 4 -12.07 -0.14 -37.11
CA LEU A 4 -12.23 1.11 -36.34
C LEU A 4 -13.68 1.65 -36.35
N ASN A 5 -14.45 1.33 -37.40
CA ASN A 5 -15.84 1.74 -37.57
C ASN A 5 -16.83 0.98 -36.67
N ASP A 6 -16.43 -0.14 -36.05
CA ASP A 6 -17.30 -0.93 -35.16
C ASP A 6 -17.46 -0.26 -33.77
N PHE A 7 -16.62 0.73 -33.46
CA PHE A 7 -16.51 1.39 -32.14
C PHE A 7 -17.07 2.82 -32.12
N ILE A 8 -17.75 3.24 -33.18
CA ILE A 8 -18.35 4.57 -33.32
C ILE A 8 -19.88 4.40 -33.28
N ASN A 9 -20.55 5.15 -32.42
CA ASN A 9 -22.01 5.25 -32.40
C ASN A 9 -22.53 5.89 -33.70
N ASP A 10 -23.80 5.67 -34.04
CA ASP A 10 -24.43 6.24 -35.25
C ASP A 10 -24.40 7.78 -35.30
N ASP A 11 -24.15 8.44 -34.17
CA ASP A 11 -24.01 9.90 -34.03
C ASP A 11 -22.55 10.40 -34.13
N GLY A 12 -21.59 9.52 -34.40
CA GLY A 12 -20.16 9.85 -34.48
C GLY A 12 -19.47 9.95 -33.12
N SER A 13 -20.15 9.71 -32.00
CA SER A 13 -19.54 9.62 -30.68
C SER A 13 -18.88 8.25 -30.48
N LEU A 14 -17.75 8.21 -29.78
CA LEU A 14 -17.03 6.96 -29.52
C LEU A 14 -17.76 6.14 -28.45
N LYS A 15 -17.90 4.83 -28.65
CA LYS A 15 -18.39 3.91 -27.62
C LYS A 15 -17.34 3.75 -26.52
N SER A 16 -17.34 4.67 -25.55
CA SER A 16 -16.38 4.67 -24.44
C SER A 16 -16.36 3.35 -23.68
N ALA A 17 -17.52 2.72 -23.50
CA ALA A 17 -17.65 1.43 -22.80
C ALA A 17 -17.01 0.24 -23.55
N GLU A 18 -17.00 0.24 -24.90
CA GLU A 18 -16.42 -0.85 -25.70
C GLU A 18 -14.91 -0.64 -25.97
N LEU A 19 -14.44 0.62 -25.95
CA LEU A 19 -13.01 0.96 -25.95
C LEU A 19 -12.33 0.55 -24.64
N ASP A 20 -13.03 0.63 -23.51
CA ASP A 20 -12.53 0.17 -22.20
C ASP A 20 -12.38 -1.36 -22.15
N GLU A 21 -13.23 -2.10 -22.86
CA GLU A 21 -13.05 -3.55 -23.08
C GLU A 21 -11.92 -3.86 -24.08
N ALA A 22 -11.73 -3.04 -25.12
CA ALA A 22 -10.72 -3.27 -26.15
C ALA A 22 -9.29 -2.85 -25.72
N VAL A 23 -9.15 -1.97 -24.72
CA VAL A 23 -7.87 -1.41 -24.24
C VAL A 23 -7.70 -1.65 -22.73
N GLY A 24 -7.81 -2.91 -22.28
CA GLY A 24 -7.28 -3.32 -20.97
C GLY A 24 -7.81 -2.54 -19.75
N GLY A 25 -9.12 -2.67 -19.47
CA GLY A 25 -9.74 -2.33 -18.19
C GLY A 25 -9.97 -0.82 -17.95
N THR A 26 -10.67 -0.49 -16.87
CA THR A 26 -11.17 0.86 -16.55
C THR A 26 -10.08 1.95 -16.62
N PRO A 27 -10.29 3.10 -17.28
CA PRO A 27 -9.28 4.15 -17.38
C PRO A 27 -8.79 4.66 -16.01
N ASN A 28 -7.52 5.08 -15.93
CA ASN A 28 -6.95 5.62 -14.68
C ASN A 28 -7.70 6.86 -14.16
N SER A 29 -8.35 7.65 -15.03
CA SER A 29 -9.23 8.75 -14.62
C SER A 29 -10.45 8.28 -13.85
N ASP A 30 -10.97 7.14 -14.27
CA ASP A 30 -12.26 6.63 -13.83
C ASP A 30 -12.07 5.88 -12.52
N LEU A 31 -10.96 5.15 -12.36
CA LEU A 31 -10.53 4.61 -11.07
C LEU A 31 -10.36 5.70 -10.00
N MET A 32 -9.78 6.83 -10.39
CA MET A 32 -9.67 8.01 -9.51
C MET A 32 -11.05 8.61 -9.20
N ALA A 33 -11.94 8.72 -10.19
CA ALA A 33 -13.30 9.20 -9.97
C ALA A 33 -14.09 8.27 -9.03
N GLN A 34 -14.01 6.95 -9.23
CA GLN A 34 -14.61 5.93 -8.39
C GLN A 34 -14.08 6.00 -6.96
N ALA A 35 -12.76 6.13 -6.77
CA ALA A 35 -12.18 6.32 -5.44
C ALA A 35 -12.74 7.56 -4.73
N ARG A 36 -12.91 8.66 -5.45
CA ARG A 36 -13.52 9.87 -4.90
C ARG A 36 -15.00 9.68 -4.54
N MET A 37 -15.74 8.91 -5.35
CA MET A 37 -17.14 8.57 -5.08
C MET A 37 -17.27 7.66 -3.85
N SER A 38 -16.46 6.60 -3.74
CA SER A 38 -16.42 5.73 -2.56
C SER A 38 -16.08 6.51 -1.28
N LEU A 39 -15.27 7.56 -1.38
CA LEU A 39 -14.94 8.43 -0.24
C LEU A 39 -16.02 9.49 0.04
N SER A 40 -16.91 9.78 -0.92
CA SER A 40 -17.94 10.81 -0.76
C SER A 40 -18.93 10.38 0.34
N GLY A 41 -18.95 11.14 1.44
CA GLY A 41 -19.74 10.82 2.64
C GLY A 41 -18.95 10.20 3.80
N ILE A 42 -17.78 9.60 3.56
CA ILE A 42 -16.95 8.96 4.60
C ILE A 42 -15.52 9.51 4.70
N TRP A 43 -15.26 10.68 4.09
CA TRP A 43 -13.97 11.38 4.18
C TRP A 43 -13.45 11.50 5.61
N GLY A 44 -14.31 11.90 6.55
CA GLY A 44 -13.93 12.03 7.96
C GLY A 44 -13.43 10.72 8.57
N MET A 45 -14.11 9.61 8.29
CA MET A 45 -13.74 8.29 8.82
C MET A 45 -12.48 7.73 8.14
N SER A 46 -12.29 8.02 6.85
CA SER A 46 -11.09 7.60 6.11
C SER A 46 -9.84 8.34 6.60
N ILE A 47 -9.97 9.65 6.85
CA ILE A 47 -8.91 10.46 7.47
C ILE A 47 -8.65 9.97 8.90
N LEU A 48 -9.70 9.71 9.69
CA LEU A 48 -9.57 9.18 11.04
C LEU A 48 -8.82 7.84 11.05
N GLY A 49 -9.14 6.93 10.13
CA GLY A 49 -8.43 5.66 9.99
C GLY A 49 -6.96 5.83 9.63
N TYR A 50 -6.64 6.74 8.71
CA TYR A 50 -5.25 7.08 8.39
C TYR A 50 -4.50 7.71 9.58
N VAL A 51 -5.11 8.65 10.28
CA VAL A 51 -4.53 9.29 11.47
C VAL A 51 -4.34 8.26 12.58
N LEU A 52 -5.32 7.40 12.84
CA LEU A 52 -5.20 6.32 13.81
C LEU A 52 -4.05 5.38 13.45
N TYR A 53 -3.98 4.93 12.20
CA TYR A 53 -2.89 4.09 11.70
C TYR A 53 -1.52 4.75 11.91
N THR A 54 -1.37 6.01 11.49
CA THR A 54 -0.09 6.73 11.62
C THR A 54 0.29 6.97 13.08
N VAL A 55 -0.66 7.32 13.95
CA VAL A 55 -0.41 7.46 15.40
C VAL A 55 0.01 6.12 16.01
N LEU A 56 -0.62 5.00 15.64
CA LEU A 56 -0.25 3.68 16.13
C LEU A 56 1.18 3.30 15.71
N VAL A 57 1.51 3.46 14.42
CA VAL A 57 2.85 3.18 13.89
C VAL A 57 3.89 4.10 14.54
N MET A 58 3.63 5.41 14.61
CA MET A 58 4.54 6.38 15.24
C MET A 58 4.75 6.07 16.72
N SER A 59 3.70 5.72 17.45
CA SER A 59 3.80 5.37 18.88
C SER A 59 4.68 4.13 19.07
N PHE A 60 4.52 3.13 18.22
CA PHE A 60 5.34 1.94 18.22
C PHE A 60 6.80 2.24 17.87
N SER A 61 7.07 2.99 16.81
CA SER A 61 8.43 3.39 16.43
C SER A 61 9.11 4.27 17.49
N LEU A 62 8.37 5.18 18.13
CA LEU A 62 8.88 5.99 19.25
C LEU A 62 9.23 5.13 20.46
N PHE A 63 8.41 4.12 20.79
CA PHE A 63 8.71 3.17 21.85
C PHE A 63 10.01 2.39 21.56
N VAL A 64 10.16 1.88 20.34
CA VAL A 64 11.36 1.17 19.91
C VAL A 64 12.58 2.09 19.97
N PHE A 65 12.49 3.31 19.45
CA PHE A 65 13.57 4.30 19.51
C PHE A 65 13.95 4.67 20.95
N SER A 66 12.95 4.88 21.82
CA SER A 66 13.16 5.17 23.24
C SER A 66 13.88 4.03 23.96
N SER A 67 13.59 2.78 23.60
CA SER A 67 14.27 1.61 24.18
C SER A 67 15.76 1.55 23.83
N VAL A 68 16.15 1.88 22.59
CA VAL A 68 17.55 1.96 22.17
C VAL A 68 18.26 3.09 22.91
N PHE A 69 17.62 4.26 22.99
CA PHE A 69 18.15 5.41 23.73
C PHE A 69 18.37 5.07 25.21
N PHE A 70 17.39 4.43 25.85
CA PHE A 70 17.46 4.02 27.25
C PHE A 70 18.65 3.07 27.51
N VAL A 71 18.84 2.05 26.67
CA VAL A 71 19.98 1.13 26.77
C VAL A 71 21.31 1.87 26.63
N GLY A 72 21.39 2.85 25.73
CA GLY A 72 22.57 3.71 25.57
C GLY A 72 22.89 4.51 26.83
N VAL A 73 21.88 5.14 27.43
CA VAL A 73 22.03 5.91 28.69
C VAL A 73 22.48 5.01 29.84
N VAL A 74 21.83 3.86 30.03
CA VAL A 74 22.17 2.91 31.10
C VAL A 74 23.61 2.41 30.95
N SER A 75 24.01 2.06 29.73
CA SER A 75 25.37 1.58 29.45
C SER A 75 26.42 2.66 29.70
N GLY A 76 26.13 3.92 29.36
CA GLY A 76 27.03 5.04 29.60
C GLY A 76 27.22 5.35 31.09
N VAL A 77 26.13 5.33 31.87
CA VAL A 77 26.17 5.57 33.32
C VAL A 77 26.86 4.42 34.07
N ALA A 78 26.68 3.18 33.60
CA ALA A 78 27.30 1.99 34.19
C ALA A 78 28.80 1.84 33.86
N GLY A 79 29.39 2.74 33.05
CA GLY A 79 30.78 2.64 32.59
C GLY A 79 31.02 1.56 31.53
N GLY A 80 29.96 1.10 30.86
CA GLY A 80 30.02 0.13 29.76
C GLY A 80 30.23 0.79 28.39
N ASP A 81 30.46 -0.03 27.37
CA ASP A 81 30.55 0.43 25.98
C ASP A 81 29.15 0.77 25.43
N MET A 82 28.84 2.06 25.41
CA MET A 82 27.59 2.60 24.87
C MET A 82 27.36 2.17 23.43
N THR A 83 28.41 2.17 22.60
CA THR A 83 28.29 1.91 21.16
C THR A 83 27.91 0.46 20.91
N ALA A 84 28.58 -0.47 21.59
CA ALA A 84 28.27 -1.89 21.49
C ALA A 84 26.83 -2.18 21.96
N ALA A 85 26.42 -1.58 23.08
CA ALA A 85 25.08 -1.78 23.64
C ALA A 85 23.97 -1.22 22.75
N THR A 86 24.13 -0.01 22.21
CA THR A 86 23.15 0.58 21.29
C THR A 86 23.07 -0.19 19.98
N ASN A 87 24.19 -0.67 19.43
CA ASN A 87 24.19 -1.46 18.20
C ASN A 87 23.46 -2.80 18.36
N ALA A 88 23.69 -3.48 19.49
CA ALA A 88 22.99 -4.72 19.82
C ALA A 88 21.47 -4.47 19.96
N MET A 89 21.08 -3.44 20.72
CA MET A 89 19.67 -3.10 20.91
C MET A 89 19.00 -2.64 19.60
N GLN A 90 19.73 -1.93 18.74
CA GLN A 90 19.25 -1.49 17.44
C GLN A 90 18.99 -2.68 16.51
N SER A 91 19.85 -3.70 16.54
CA SER A 91 19.63 -4.93 15.76
C SER A 91 18.35 -5.67 16.20
N VAL A 92 18.13 -5.79 17.53
CA VAL A 92 16.89 -6.35 18.07
C VAL A 92 15.68 -5.52 17.66
N SER A 93 15.79 -4.20 17.75
CA SER A 93 14.76 -3.24 17.37
C SER A 93 14.34 -3.38 15.91
N GLN A 94 15.31 -3.52 14.99
CA GLN A 94 15.04 -3.73 13.56
C GLN A 94 14.27 -5.02 13.29
N ILE A 95 14.60 -6.10 14.01
CA ILE A 95 13.90 -7.38 13.89
C ILE A 95 12.45 -7.25 14.38
N VAL A 96 12.25 -6.59 15.51
CA VAL A 96 10.91 -6.33 16.07
C VAL A 96 10.07 -5.46 15.14
N GLU A 97 10.66 -4.42 14.56
CA GLU A 97 9.98 -3.55 13.60
C GLU A 97 9.62 -4.28 12.30
N LEU A 98 10.52 -5.13 11.79
CA LEU A 98 10.24 -5.98 10.64
C LEU A 98 9.06 -6.93 10.89
N LEU A 99 9.02 -7.56 12.06
CA LEU A 99 7.96 -8.51 12.46
C LEU A 99 6.58 -7.83 12.49
N VAL A 100 6.50 -6.62 13.03
CA VAL A 100 5.23 -5.91 13.23
C VAL A 100 4.80 -5.12 11.99
N SER A 101 5.74 -4.67 11.14
CA SER A 101 5.47 -3.90 9.92
C SER A 101 4.50 -4.62 8.96
N GLY A 102 4.62 -5.95 8.83
CA GLY A 102 3.71 -6.73 8.00
C GLY A 102 2.25 -6.66 8.47
N ALA A 103 2.02 -6.74 9.78
CA ALA A 103 0.68 -6.63 10.37
C ALA A 103 0.09 -5.23 10.16
N PHE A 104 0.87 -4.17 10.37
CA PHE A 104 0.46 -2.80 10.09
C PHE A 104 0.11 -2.60 8.61
N THR A 105 0.97 -3.07 7.71
CA THR A 105 0.77 -2.93 6.26
C THR A 105 -0.50 -3.62 5.79
N VAL A 106 -0.72 -4.88 6.19
CA VAL A 106 -1.93 -5.62 5.80
C VAL A 106 -3.19 -5.00 6.40
N GLY A 107 -3.15 -4.56 7.66
CA GLY A 107 -4.28 -3.86 8.29
C GLY A 107 -4.63 -2.56 7.56
N PHE A 108 -3.62 -1.79 7.15
CA PHE A 108 -3.81 -0.57 6.38
C PHE A 108 -4.45 -0.82 5.01
N MET A 109 -3.96 -1.82 4.28
CA MET A 109 -4.53 -2.20 2.98
C MET A 109 -5.95 -2.75 3.12
N ALA A 110 -6.22 -3.56 4.15
CA ALA A 110 -7.55 -4.09 4.43
C ALA A 110 -8.57 -2.99 4.71
N PHE A 111 -8.18 -1.95 5.45
CA PHE A 111 -9.05 -0.81 5.73
C PHE A 111 -9.50 -0.08 4.46
N PHE A 112 -8.56 0.23 3.56
CA PHE A 112 -8.89 0.91 2.30
C PHE A 112 -9.58 0.00 1.29
N LEU A 113 -9.31 -1.30 1.34
CA LEU A 113 -10.04 -2.28 0.55
C LEU A 113 -11.52 -2.34 0.98
N GLY A 114 -11.80 -2.37 2.28
CA GLY A 114 -13.19 -2.32 2.79
C GLY A 114 -13.93 -1.04 2.39
N ILE A 115 -13.24 0.11 2.38
CA ILE A 115 -13.80 1.37 1.88
C ILE A 115 -14.13 1.29 0.38
N ALA A 116 -13.24 0.68 -0.42
CA ALA A 116 -13.48 0.50 -1.84
C ALA A 116 -14.66 -0.43 -2.11
N GLN A 117 -14.72 -1.60 -1.44
CA GLN A 117 -15.72 -2.64 -1.68
C GLN A 117 -17.10 -2.26 -1.13
N GLU A 118 -17.16 -1.86 0.15
CA GLU A 118 -18.41 -1.71 0.89
C GLU A 118 -18.84 -0.25 1.06
N GLY A 119 -17.97 0.73 0.74
CA GLY A 119 -18.24 2.14 1.01
C GLY A 119 -18.29 2.48 2.50
N GLU A 120 -17.84 1.57 3.36
CA GLU A 120 -17.84 1.70 4.81
C GLU A 120 -16.42 1.72 5.39
N ALA A 121 -16.11 2.74 6.17
CA ALA A 121 -14.82 2.87 6.84
C ALA A 121 -14.82 2.17 8.20
N ARG A 122 -14.47 0.89 8.21
CA ARG A 122 -14.42 0.06 9.43
C ARG A 122 -13.02 0.03 10.05
N LEU A 123 -12.82 0.77 11.13
CA LEU A 123 -11.51 0.87 11.82
C LEU A 123 -10.99 -0.48 12.33
N GLU A 124 -11.88 -1.44 12.58
CA GLU A 124 -11.51 -2.81 12.97
C GLU A 124 -10.64 -3.52 11.92
N LEU A 125 -10.78 -3.15 10.64
CA LEU A 125 -9.97 -3.71 9.55
C LEU A 125 -8.49 -3.37 9.69
N LEU A 126 -8.14 -2.26 10.34
CA LEU A 126 -6.76 -1.89 10.66
C LEU A 126 -6.06 -2.93 11.54
N PHE A 127 -6.82 -3.72 12.31
CA PHE A 127 -6.30 -4.76 13.19
C PHE A 127 -6.34 -6.16 12.57
N VAL A 128 -6.82 -6.33 11.33
CA VAL A 128 -6.85 -7.62 10.62
C VAL A 128 -5.44 -8.22 10.51
N GLY A 129 -4.45 -7.40 10.19
CA GLY A 129 -3.07 -7.87 10.09
C GLY A 129 -2.49 -8.37 11.41
N PHE A 130 -2.98 -7.87 12.55
CA PHE A 130 -2.60 -8.38 13.87
C PHE A 130 -3.33 -9.67 14.23
N ARG A 131 -4.62 -9.80 13.89
CA ARG A 131 -5.36 -11.06 14.07
C ARG A 131 -4.75 -12.19 13.26
N ARG A 132 -4.25 -11.88 12.05
CA ARG A 132 -3.61 -12.82 11.13
C ARG A 132 -2.09 -12.63 11.09
N PHE A 133 -1.48 -12.35 12.25
CA PHE A 133 -0.08 -11.95 12.38
C PHE A 133 0.90 -12.80 11.54
N TRP A 134 0.80 -14.13 11.63
CA TRP A 134 1.74 -15.01 10.94
C TRP A 134 1.64 -14.91 9.42
N LYS A 135 0.42 -14.82 8.87
CA LYS A 135 0.21 -14.69 7.41
C LYS A 135 0.70 -13.33 6.92
N SER A 136 0.34 -12.26 7.63
CA SER A 136 0.77 -10.88 7.31
C SER A 136 2.30 -10.74 7.37
N PHE A 137 2.93 -11.34 8.38
CA PHE A 137 4.37 -11.40 8.50
C PHE A 137 5.00 -12.16 7.31
N CYS A 138 4.51 -13.36 7.00
CA CYS A 138 5.08 -14.15 5.90
C CYS A 138 5.00 -13.41 4.55
N VAL A 139 3.87 -12.77 4.23
CA VAL A 139 3.75 -11.98 2.99
C VAL A 139 4.76 -10.85 2.98
N TYR A 140 4.83 -10.08 4.06
CA TYR A 140 5.75 -8.96 4.15
C TYR A 140 7.21 -9.43 4.07
N PHE A 141 7.55 -10.53 4.73
CA PHE A 141 8.86 -11.15 4.67
C PHE A 141 9.24 -11.58 3.24
N PHE A 142 8.37 -12.34 2.55
CA PHE A 142 8.64 -12.76 1.17
C PHE A 142 8.67 -11.58 0.20
N TYR A 143 7.77 -10.60 0.38
CA TYR A 143 7.76 -9.35 -0.37
C TYR A 143 9.11 -8.63 -0.22
N SER A 144 9.54 -8.37 1.02
CA SER A 144 10.80 -7.68 1.32
C SER A 144 12.00 -8.48 0.82
N LEU A 145 11.99 -9.80 0.95
CA LEU A 145 13.03 -10.67 0.44
C LEU A 145 13.14 -10.55 -1.09
N PHE A 146 12.04 -10.71 -1.83
CA PHE A 146 12.09 -10.60 -3.29
C PHE A 146 12.47 -9.20 -3.76
N VAL A 147 11.92 -8.15 -3.15
CA VAL A 147 12.32 -6.77 -3.46
C VAL A 147 13.80 -6.58 -3.20
N LEU A 148 14.33 -7.05 -2.06
CA LEU A 148 15.76 -6.99 -1.73
C LEU A 148 16.60 -7.72 -2.80
N LEU A 149 16.25 -8.94 -3.19
CA LEU A 149 16.95 -9.69 -4.24
C LEU A 149 17.00 -8.92 -5.57
N TRP A 150 15.86 -8.35 -5.98
CA TRP A 150 15.80 -7.56 -7.22
C TRP A 150 16.61 -6.27 -7.11
N THR A 151 16.50 -5.54 -5.99
CA THR A 151 17.27 -4.31 -5.76
C THR A 151 18.78 -4.55 -5.68
N LEU A 152 19.20 -5.69 -5.10
CA LEU A 152 20.60 -6.09 -4.98
C LEU A 152 21.19 -6.42 -6.36
N LEU A 153 20.39 -7.01 -7.24
CA LEU A 153 20.80 -7.28 -8.61
C LEU A 153 20.92 -5.95 -9.39
N LEU A 154 19.86 -5.12 -9.36
CA LEU A 154 19.80 -3.80 -9.99
C LEU A 154 18.69 -2.94 -9.35
N ILE A 155 18.91 -1.64 -9.19
CA ILE A 155 17.93 -0.73 -8.56
C ILE A 155 16.61 -0.66 -9.35
N ILE A 156 16.68 -0.56 -10.68
CA ILE A 156 15.51 -0.40 -11.56
C ILE A 156 14.52 -1.58 -11.44
N PRO A 157 14.93 -2.86 -11.60
CA PRO A 157 14.00 -3.97 -11.43
C PRO A 157 13.51 -4.14 -10.00
N GLY A 158 14.23 -3.65 -8.99
CA GLY A 158 13.74 -3.55 -7.62
C GLY A 158 12.47 -2.71 -7.50
N ILE A 159 12.46 -1.53 -8.12
CA ILE A 159 11.27 -0.65 -8.16
C ILE A 159 10.12 -1.35 -8.89
N ILE A 160 10.41 -2.01 -10.02
CA ILE A 160 9.39 -2.77 -10.77
C ILE A 160 8.84 -3.93 -9.93
N ALA A 161 9.68 -4.61 -9.14
CA ALA A 161 9.27 -5.69 -8.24
C ALA A 161 8.31 -5.19 -7.15
N THR A 162 8.57 -4.03 -6.56
CA THR A 162 7.66 -3.38 -5.60
C THR A 162 6.26 -3.23 -6.19
N PHE A 163 6.14 -2.68 -7.40
CA PHE A 163 4.83 -2.54 -8.06
C PHE A 163 4.19 -3.89 -8.37
N ARG A 164 4.96 -4.88 -8.82
CA ARG A 164 4.45 -6.23 -9.16
C ARG A 164 3.86 -6.98 -7.97
N TYR A 165 4.37 -6.73 -6.77
CA TYR A 165 3.95 -7.43 -5.56
C TYR A 165 3.06 -6.58 -4.64
N ALA A 166 2.78 -5.32 -5.00
CA ALA A 166 1.93 -4.42 -4.22
C ALA A 166 0.52 -4.98 -4.01
N MET A 167 -0.02 -5.75 -4.97
CA MET A 167 -1.36 -6.35 -4.86
C MET A 167 -1.41 -7.52 -3.87
N ALA A 168 -0.27 -8.11 -3.50
CA ALA A 168 -0.24 -9.25 -2.57
C ALA A 168 -0.83 -8.90 -1.19
N PHE A 169 -0.66 -7.65 -0.74
CA PHE A 169 -1.21 -7.17 0.52
C PHE A 169 -2.73 -7.03 0.47
N PHE A 170 -3.30 -6.59 -0.65
CA PHE A 170 -4.75 -6.56 -0.86
C PHE A 170 -5.34 -7.97 -0.96
N ILE A 171 -4.65 -8.91 -1.62
CA ILE A 171 -5.11 -10.31 -1.75
C ILE A 171 -5.20 -10.99 -0.39
N ILE A 172 -4.23 -10.80 0.51
CA ILE A 172 -4.24 -11.40 1.85
C ILE A 172 -5.25 -10.72 2.79
N ALA A 173 -5.57 -9.45 2.52
CA ALA A 173 -6.65 -8.78 3.21
C ALA A 173 -8.02 -9.35 2.80
N ASP A 174 -8.21 -9.62 1.51
CA ASP A 174 -9.46 -10.11 0.90
C ASP A 174 -9.70 -11.61 1.15
N ASP A 175 -8.71 -12.45 0.86
CA ASP A 175 -8.78 -13.92 0.94
C ASP A 175 -8.01 -14.44 2.16
N GLU A 176 -8.76 -14.85 3.19
CA GLU A 176 -8.19 -15.36 4.44
C GLU A 176 -7.40 -16.67 4.26
N ASP A 177 -7.78 -17.51 3.31
CA ASP A 177 -7.19 -18.85 3.13
C ASP A 177 -5.97 -18.82 2.21
N CYS A 178 -5.73 -17.71 1.52
CA CYS A 178 -4.59 -17.53 0.64
C CYS A 178 -3.26 -17.55 1.42
N GLY A 179 -2.35 -18.44 1.01
CA GLY A 179 -0.98 -18.49 1.54
C GLY A 179 -0.14 -17.31 1.06
N ALA A 180 0.91 -16.95 1.81
CA ALA A 180 1.75 -15.80 1.49
C ALA A 180 2.42 -15.87 0.09
N LEU A 181 2.95 -17.04 -0.28
CA LEU A 181 3.54 -17.26 -1.61
C LEU A 181 2.49 -17.26 -2.72
N GLU A 182 1.30 -17.78 -2.42
CA GLU A 182 0.18 -17.80 -3.35
C GLU A 182 -0.33 -16.37 -3.62
N ALA A 183 -0.41 -15.53 -2.61
CA ALA A 183 -0.75 -14.12 -2.75
C ALA A 183 0.26 -13.36 -3.63
N ILE A 184 1.56 -13.63 -3.47
CA ILE A 184 2.61 -13.05 -4.33
C ILE A 184 2.49 -13.54 -5.77
N ARG A 185 2.20 -14.83 -5.98
CA ARG A 185 1.99 -15.40 -7.31
C ARG A 185 0.77 -14.76 -8.00
N ARG A 186 -0.36 -14.70 -7.31
CA ARG A 186 -1.58 -14.04 -7.81
C ARG A 186 -1.35 -12.56 -8.10
N SER A 187 -0.66 -11.83 -7.22
CA SER A 187 -0.28 -10.43 -7.45
C SER A 187 0.54 -10.27 -8.74
N LYS A 188 1.47 -11.18 -9.01
CA LYS A 188 2.29 -11.14 -10.22
C LYS A 188 1.45 -11.37 -11.49
N GLU A 189 0.46 -12.25 -11.42
CA GLU A 189 -0.47 -12.58 -12.52
C GLU A 189 -1.43 -11.43 -12.80
N MET A 190 -2.05 -10.87 -11.77
CA MET A 190 -2.93 -9.68 -11.87
C MET A 190 -2.18 -8.45 -12.44
N MET A 191 -0.90 -8.33 -12.10
CA MET A 191 -0.05 -7.26 -12.60
C MET A 191 0.55 -7.56 -13.99
N ALA A 192 0.34 -8.73 -14.59
CA ALA A 192 0.80 -9.00 -15.95
C ALA A 192 -0.07 -8.23 -16.95
N GLY A 193 0.53 -7.36 -17.78
CA GLY A 193 -0.20 -6.47 -18.68
C GLY A 193 -0.55 -5.10 -18.09
N ASN A 194 -0.86 -5.03 -16.79
CA ASN A 194 -1.34 -3.79 -16.15
C ASN A 194 -0.25 -2.95 -15.42
N LYS A 195 1.03 -3.34 -15.48
CA LYS A 195 2.13 -2.63 -14.77
C LYS A 195 2.26 -1.19 -15.21
N TRP A 196 2.13 -0.93 -16.52
CA TRP A 196 2.24 0.42 -17.06
C TRP A 196 1.07 1.29 -16.60
N LYS A 197 -0.15 0.73 -16.59
CA LYS A 197 -1.35 1.38 -16.07
C LYS A 197 -1.19 1.79 -14.60
N PHE A 198 -0.71 0.87 -13.75
CA PHE A 198 -0.43 1.14 -12.35
C PHE A 198 0.70 2.17 -12.15
N PHE A 199 1.74 2.12 -12.97
CA PHE A 199 2.82 3.12 -12.96
C PHE A 199 2.30 4.52 -13.32
N CYS A 200 1.49 4.64 -14.38
CA CYS A 200 0.86 5.91 -14.74
C CYS A 200 -0.06 6.42 -13.62
N LEU A 201 -0.78 5.53 -12.94
CA LEU A 201 -1.60 5.90 -11.78
C LEU A 201 -0.73 6.49 -10.65
N HIS A 202 0.38 5.83 -10.32
CA HIS A 202 1.35 6.34 -9.35
C HIS A 202 1.94 7.68 -9.77
N TRP A 203 2.27 7.86 -11.05
CA TRP A 203 2.83 9.10 -11.57
C TRP A 203 1.87 10.30 -11.43
N ARG A 204 0.57 10.07 -11.64
CA ARG A 204 -0.46 11.09 -11.40
C ARG A 204 -0.48 11.49 -9.93
N PHE A 205 -0.52 10.52 -9.02
CA PHE A 205 -0.49 10.79 -7.58
C PHE A 205 0.82 11.41 -7.10
N PHE A 206 1.95 11.09 -7.75
CA PHE A 206 3.24 11.71 -7.45
C PHE A 206 3.22 13.23 -7.70
N GLY A 207 2.57 13.68 -8.76
CA GLY A 207 2.35 15.11 -9.01
C GLY A 207 1.53 15.79 -7.91
N TRP A 208 0.45 15.16 -7.46
CA TRP A 208 -0.36 15.65 -6.33
C TRP A 208 0.41 15.61 -5.00
N ALA A 209 1.23 14.58 -4.78
CA ALA A 209 2.06 14.45 -3.59
C ALA A 209 3.12 15.55 -3.54
N LEU A 210 3.73 15.88 -4.66
CA LEU A 210 4.69 16.99 -4.78
C LEU A 210 4.04 18.32 -4.40
N LEU A 211 2.83 18.58 -4.91
CA LEU A 211 2.03 19.75 -4.53
C LEU A 211 1.72 19.77 -3.03
N ALA A 212 1.28 18.64 -2.47
CA ALA A 212 0.97 18.53 -1.05
C ALA A 212 2.22 18.83 -0.17
N VAL A 213 3.39 18.30 -0.52
CA VAL A 213 4.64 18.56 0.21
C VAL A 213 5.00 20.05 0.17
N PHE A 214 5.09 20.64 -1.03
CA PHE A 214 5.61 21.99 -1.18
C PHE A 214 4.64 23.08 -0.73
N PHE A 215 3.33 22.91 -0.94
CA PHE A 215 2.36 23.96 -0.67
C PHE A 215 1.67 23.85 0.69
N THR A 216 1.60 22.66 1.29
CA THR A 216 0.82 22.43 2.53
C THR A 216 1.66 21.94 3.70
N PHE A 217 2.99 21.92 3.57
CA PHE A 217 3.91 21.42 4.60
C PHE A 217 3.56 19.99 5.07
N GLY A 218 2.98 19.20 4.16
CA GLY A 218 2.54 17.82 4.42
C GLY A 218 1.09 17.64 4.90
N ILE A 219 0.34 18.71 5.20
CA ILE A 219 -1.06 18.61 5.65
C ILE A 219 -1.96 18.01 4.55
N GLY A 220 -1.66 18.29 3.27
CA GLY A 220 -2.38 17.74 2.13
C GLY A 220 -2.33 16.20 2.03
N PHE A 221 -1.38 15.54 2.69
CA PHE A 221 -1.34 14.07 2.74
C PHE A 221 -2.52 13.47 3.48
N LEU A 222 -3.13 14.19 4.43
CA LEU A 222 -4.31 13.71 5.15
C LEU A 222 -5.48 13.39 4.21
N TRP A 223 -5.64 14.15 3.11
CA TRP A 223 -6.65 13.89 2.09
C TRP A 223 -6.10 13.06 0.93
N LEU A 224 -4.84 13.27 0.57
CA LEU A 224 -4.25 12.59 -0.58
C LEU A 224 -4.06 11.10 -0.34
N VAL A 225 -3.64 10.68 0.86
CA VAL A 225 -3.42 9.27 1.19
C VAL A 225 -4.71 8.45 1.10
N PRO A 226 -5.83 8.81 1.77
CA PRO A 226 -7.04 8.01 1.66
C PRO A 226 -7.56 7.96 0.22
N TYR A 227 -7.41 9.05 -0.53
CA TYR A 227 -7.74 9.08 -1.96
C TYR A 227 -6.88 8.13 -2.80
N MET A 228 -5.56 8.15 -2.60
CA MET A 228 -4.61 7.31 -3.31
C MET A 228 -4.80 5.83 -2.98
N GLN A 229 -4.96 5.48 -1.69
CA GLN A 229 -5.13 4.10 -1.25
C GLN A 229 -6.46 3.51 -1.72
N THR A 230 -7.54 4.29 -1.71
CA THR A 230 -8.83 3.85 -2.26
C THR A 230 -8.75 3.65 -3.78
N ALA A 231 -7.99 4.50 -4.49
CA ALA A 231 -7.77 4.31 -5.93
C ALA A 231 -6.93 3.06 -6.24
N PHE A 232 -5.96 2.71 -5.39
CA PHE A 232 -5.21 1.47 -5.52
C PHE A 232 -6.06 0.24 -5.19
N ALA A 233 -6.95 0.33 -4.19
CA ALA A 233 -7.91 -0.72 -3.90
C ALA A 233 -8.93 -0.90 -5.05
N LYS A 234 -9.39 0.20 -5.68
CA LYS A 234 -10.24 0.13 -6.87
C LYS A 234 -9.52 -0.45 -8.09
N PHE A 235 -8.24 -0.12 -8.26
CA PHE A 235 -7.41 -0.76 -9.29
C PHE A 235 -7.27 -2.27 -9.01
N TYR A 236 -7.11 -2.67 -7.75
CA TYR A 236 -7.08 -4.08 -7.36
C TYR A 236 -8.39 -4.80 -7.74
N GLU A 237 -9.55 -4.18 -7.54
CA GLU A 237 -10.85 -4.73 -7.98
C GLU A 237 -10.97 -4.81 -9.52
N ASP A 238 -10.46 -3.83 -10.26
CA ASP A 238 -10.48 -3.80 -11.74
C ASP A 238 -9.61 -4.89 -12.39
N VAL A 239 -8.53 -5.30 -11.69
CA VAL A 239 -7.57 -6.29 -12.21
C VAL A 239 -7.70 -7.68 -11.59
N LYS A 240 -8.66 -7.87 -10.67
CA LYS A 240 -8.98 -9.14 -10.01
C LYS A 240 -9.79 -10.05 -10.93
#